data_AF-A0A3D5MLG7-F1
#
_entry.id   AF-A0A3D5MLG7-F1
#
_cell.length_a   1.000
_cell.length_b   1.000
_cell.length_c   1.000
_cell.angle_alpha   90.00
_cell.angle_beta   90.00
_cell.angle_gamma   90.00
#
_symmetry.space_group_name_H-M   'P 1'
#
loop_
_entity.id
_entity.type
_entity.pdbx_description
1 polymer ?
#
loop_
_entity_poly.entity_id
_entity_poly.type
_entity_poly.pdbx_seq_one_letter_code
_entity_poly.pdbx_strand_id
1 'polypeptide(L)'
;MAEGDLPPLFDITPEQRDKMIEDLAQKIFKLGMATPAILFLETHRPFSRIAGNALHVLSPALGTIVPLVDHYGVLLNDPKNLDILIDRLHEMEQERVKQERMLREERRARARARRLKLLGFDPDKPEEPGADRPRQDPHGGPPGRRGQAAGDETEQKT
;
A
#
# COMPACT_ATOMS: atom_id res chain seq x y z
N MET A 1 4.66 -23.32 15.77
CA MET A 1 5.44 -24.48 16.24
C MET A 1 5.25 -24.65 17.73
N ALA A 2 4.85 -25.84 18.18
CA ALA A 2 4.88 -26.23 19.58
C ALA A 2 6.32 -26.67 19.94
N GLU A 3 6.69 -26.53 21.21
CA GLU A 3 8.04 -26.71 21.76
C GLU A 3 8.67 -28.10 21.51
N GLY A 4 7.86 -29.12 21.13
CA GLY A 4 8.31 -30.49 20.88
C GLY A 4 8.57 -30.87 19.41
N ASP A 5 8.45 -29.95 18.45
CA ASP A 5 8.62 -30.22 17.00
C ASP A 5 9.85 -29.49 16.40
N LEU A 6 10.78 -29.06 17.25
CA LEU A 6 12.00 -28.38 16.79
C LEU A 6 13.00 -29.41 16.25
N PRO A 7 13.57 -29.19 15.04
CA PRO A 7 14.59 -30.08 14.51
C PRO A 7 15.85 -30.03 15.39
N PRO A 8 16.68 -31.09 15.39
CA PRO A 8 17.94 -31.09 16.13
C PRO A 8 18.82 -29.91 15.69
N LEU A 9 19.42 -29.24 16.66
CA LEU A 9 20.20 -28.00 16.47
C LEU A 9 21.30 -28.08 15.40
N PHE A 10 21.83 -29.27 15.14
CA PHE A 10 23.00 -29.48 14.27
C PHE A 10 22.68 -30.19 12.93
N ASP A 11 21.44 -30.65 12.72
CA ASP A 11 21.02 -31.38 11.51
C ASP A 11 19.69 -30.81 10.98
N ILE A 12 19.74 -29.59 10.44
CA ILE A 12 18.58 -28.90 9.85
C ILE A 12 18.64 -29.07 8.33
N THR A 13 17.61 -29.66 7.72
CA THR A 13 17.51 -29.72 6.25
C THR A 13 17.19 -28.34 5.66
N PRO A 14 17.49 -28.08 4.37
CA PRO A 14 17.13 -26.81 3.72
C PRO A 14 15.65 -26.45 3.86
N GLU A 15 14.75 -27.43 3.75
CA GLU A 15 13.30 -27.24 3.86
C GLU A 15 12.90 -26.86 5.29
N GLN A 16 13.51 -27.48 6.29
CA GLN A 16 13.28 -27.15 7.69
C GLN A 16 13.79 -25.74 8.02
N ARG A 17 14.99 -25.39 7.53
CA ARG A 17 15.54 -24.04 7.61
C ARG A 17 14.57 -23.02 7.04
N ASP A 18 14.10 -23.23 5.81
CA ASP A 18 13.20 -22.29 5.13
C ASP A 18 11.87 -22.13 5.88
N LYS A 19 11.30 -23.23 6.37
CA LYS A 19 10.09 -23.20 7.22
C LYS A 19 10.32 -22.42 8.51
N MET A 20 11.46 -22.61 9.17
CA MET A 20 11.80 -21.88 10.40
C MET A 20 11.97 -20.39 10.14
N ILE A 21 12.64 -20.01 9.05
CA ILE A 21 12.79 -18.61 8.64
C ILE A 21 11.43 -17.99 8.33
N GLU A 22 10.57 -18.68 7.57
CA GLU A 22 9.21 -18.20 7.27
C GLU A 22 8.39 -18.02 8.55
N ASP A 23 8.41 -18.99 9.47
CA ASP A 23 7.69 -18.90 10.74
C ASP A 23 8.17 -17.72 11.59
N LEU A 24 9.47 -17.43 11.57
CA LEU A 24 10.05 -16.28 12.25
C LEU A 24 9.65 -14.96 11.58
N ALA A 25 9.76 -14.87 10.26
CA ALA A 25 9.35 -13.70 9.48
C ALA A 25 7.86 -13.37 9.74
N GLN A 26 6.99 -14.38 9.70
CA GLN A 26 5.57 -14.25 9.99
C GLN A 26 5.29 -13.73 11.41
N LYS A 27 6.02 -14.21 12.41
CA LYS A 27 5.88 -13.71 13.79
C LYS A 27 6.29 -12.23 13.88
N ILE A 28 7.46 -11.87 13.35
CA ILE A 28 7.96 -10.49 13.34
C ILE A 28 6.98 -9.56 12.62
N PHE A 29 6.47 -9.98 11.46
CA PHE A 29 5.52 -9.22 10.66
C PHE A 29 4.18 -9.01 11.38
N LYS A 30 3.62 -10.06 11.99
CA LYS A 30 2.36 -9.98 12.76
C LYS A 30 2.46 -9.05 13.96
N LEU A 31 3.64 -8.91 14.54
CA LEU A 31 3.91 -7.96 15.63
C LEU A 31 4.08 -6.52 15.13
N GLY A 32 4.01 -6.27 13.82
CA GLY A 32 4.24 -4.96 13.23
C GLY A 32 5.70 -4.49 13.31
N MET A 33 6.63 -5.43 13.49
CA MET A 33 8.05 -5.13 13.73
C MET A 33 8.94 -5.34 12.51
N ALA A 34 8.39 -5.58 11.31
CA ALA A 34 9.20 -5.85 10.11
C ALA A 34 10.22 -4.74 9.82
N THR A 35 9.79 -3.48 9.71
CA THR A 35 10.70 -2.34 9.45
C THR A 35 11.80 -2.15 10.51
N PRO A 36 11.49 -2.07 11.82
CA PRO A 36 12.56 -1.94 12.83
C PRO A 36 13.44 -3.21 12.92
N ALA A 37 12.89 -4.40 12.67
CA ALA A 37 13.67 -5.64 12.64
C ALA A 37 14.65 -5.64 11.47
N ILE A 38 14.21 -5.31 10.25
CA ILE A 38 15.08 -5.18 9.07
C ILE A 38 16.24 -4.22 9.37
N LEU A 39 15.95 -3.03 9.88
CA LEU A 39 16.98 -2.03 10.21
C LEU A 39 17.97 -2.55 11.25
N PHE A 40 17.47 -3.19 12.30
CA PHE A 40 18.30 -3.78 13.34
C PHE A 40 19.20 -4.87 12.77
N LEU A 41 18.63 -5.81 12.02
CA LEU A 41 19.34 -6.95 11.44
C LEU A 41 20.38 -6.50 10.39
N GLU A 42 20.05 -5.54 9.53
CA GLU A 42 21.00 -4.98 8.55
C GLU A 42 22.18 -4.28 9.20
N THR A 43 21.93 -3.47 10.23
CA THR A 43 22.97 -2.76 10.97
C THR A 43 23.89 -3.75 11.69
N HIS A 44 23.34 -4.88 12.15
CA HIS A 44 24.07 -5.89 12.90
C HIS A 44 24.55 -7.09 12.07
N ARG A 45 24.44 -7.04 10.73
CA ARG A 45 25.00 -8.05 9.80
C ARG A 45 26.43 -8.51 10.13
N PRO A 46 27.42 -7.65 10.49
CA PRO A 46 28.76 -8.14 10.80
C PRO A 46 28.83 -8.99 12.08
N PHE A 47 27.83 -8.89 12.95
CA PHE A 47 27.78 -9.63 14.21
C PHE A 47 27.18 -11.02 14.09
N SER A 48 26.66 -11.46 12.93
CA SER A 48 26.18 -12.83 12.74
C SER A 48 27.24 -13.88 13.10
N ARG A 49 28.54 -13.56 12.99
CA ARG A 49 29.63 -14.46 13.41
C ARG A 49 29.91 -14.49 14.92
N ILE A 50 29.46 -13.47 15.65
CA ILE A 50 29.71 -13.27 17.09
C ILE A 50 28.45 -13.61 17.91
N ALA A 51 27.27 -13.52 17.29
CA ALA A 51 25.97 -13.72 17.92
C ALA A 51 25.82 -15.10 18.57
N GLY A 52 26.36 -16.17 17.96
CA GLY A 52 26.32 -17.52 18.53
C GLY A 52 26.93 -17.62 19.94
N ASN A 53 27.95 -16.82 20.25
CA ASN A 53 28.56 -16.80 21.59
C ASN A 53 27.87 -15.82 22.55
N ALA A 54 27.27 -14.75 22.03
CA ALA A 54 26.58 -13.74 22.85
C ALA A 54 25.28 -14.30 23.48
N LEU A 55 24.59 -15.20 22.78
CA LEU A 55 23.38 -15.84 23.28
C LEU A 55 23.64 -16.78 24.47
N HIS A 56 24.75 -17.53 24.46
CA HIS A 56 25.17 -18.35 25.59
C HIS A 56 25.46 -17.52 26.87
N VAL A 57 25.97 -16.30 26.71
CA VAL A 57 26.22 -15.38 27.84
C VAL A 57 24.93 -14.77 28.40
N LEU A 58 23.91 -14.56 27.55
CA LEU A 58 22.61 -13.99 27.94
C LEU A 58 21.60 -15.05 28.40
N SER A 59 21.86 -16.33 28.13
CA SER A 59 21.03 -17.49 28.49
C SER A 59 20.53 -17.49 29.96
N PRO A 60 21.35 -17.19 30.98
CA PRO A 60 20.89 -17.21 32.37
C PRO A 60 19.78 -16.19 32.69
N ALA A 61 19.66 -15.11 31.92
CA ALA A 61 18.66 -14.06 32.13
C ALA A 61 17.33 -14.31 31.39
N LEU A 62 17.31 -15.23 30.42
CA LEU A 62 16.19 -15.40 29.48
C LEU A 62 15.27 -16.61 29.80
N GLY A 63 15.57 -17.40 30.83
CA GLY A 63 14.66 -18.43 31.37
C GLY A 63 14.17 -19.46 30.33
N THR A 64 12.89 -19.85 30.37
CA THR A 64 12.26 -20.85 29.48
C THR A 64 12.18 -20.45 27.99
N ILE A 65 12.60 -19.24 27.62
CA ILE A 65 12.63 -18.76 26.22
C ILE A 65 13.94 -19.18 25.51
N VAL A 66 14.95 -19.58 26.29
CA VAL A 66 16.29 -19.98 25.84
C VAL A 66 16.29 -21.04 24.73
N PRO A 67 15.49 -22.13 24.77
CA PRO A 67 15.54 -23.15 23.72
C PRO A 67 15.16 -22.62 22.35
N LEU A 68 14.16 -21.73 22.28
CA LEU A 68 13.72 -21.11 21.03
C LEU A 68 14.77 -20.13 20.49
N VAL A 69 15.39 -19.39 21.40
CA VAL A 69 16.46 -18.44 21.10
C VAL A 69 17.71 -19.18 20.61
N ASP A 70 18.04 -20.35 21.16
CA ASP A 70 19.18 -21.15 20.73
C ASP A 70 18.97 -21.72 19.32
N HIS A 71 17.77 -22.23 19.00
CA HIS A 71 17.48 -22.78 17.66
C HIS A 71 17.53 -21.72 16.57
N TYR A 72 16.88 -20.57 16.78
CA TYR A 72 16.97 -19.46 15.83
C TYR A 72 18.35 -18.80 15.86
N GLY A 73 19.04 -18.80 17.00
CA GLY A 73 20.40 -18.29 17.15
C GLY A 73 21.40 -19.05 16.29
N VAL A 74 21.39 -20.39 16.36
CA VAL A 74 22.23 -21.24 15.50
C VAL A 74 21.87 -21.05 14.03
N LEU A 75 20.57 -20.99 13.71
CA LEU A 75 20.07 -20.78 12.34
C LEU A 75 20.56 -19.45 11.74
N LEU A 76 20.48 -18.36 12.50
CA LEU A 76 20.80 -17.00 12.05
C LEU A 76 22.29 -16.65 12.19
N ASN A 77 23.09 -17.53 12.77
CA ASN A 77 24.56 -17.41 12.80
C ASN A 77 25.17 -17.58 11.40
N ASP A 78 24.48 -18.26 10.48
CA ASP A 78 24.81 -18.24 9.05
C ASP A 78 24.32 -16.92 8.42
N PRO A 79 25.23 -16.08 7.89
CA PRO A 79 24.85 -14.84 7.22
C PRO A 79 23.84 -15.03 6.10
N LYS A 80 23.87 -16.17 5.39
CA LYS A 80 22.93 -16.46 4.30
C LYS A 80 21.50 -16.60 4.83
N ASN A 81 21.32 -17.24 5.98
CA ASN A 81 20.00 -17.43 6.57
C ASN A 81 19.44 -16.11 7.10
N LEU A 82 20.32 -15.24 7.61
CA LEU A 82 19.97 -13.87 7.96
C LEU A 82 19.53 -13.07 6.72
N ASP A 83 20.24 -13.20 5.60
CA ASP A 83 19.86 -12.55 4.34
C ASP A 83 18.48 -13.00 3.87
N ILE A 84 18.20 -14.30 3.87
CA ILE A 84 16.89 -14.87 3.51
C ILE A 84 15.79 -14.29 4.43
N LEU A 85 16.03 -14.18 5.73
CA LEU A 85 15.06 -13.60 6.67
C LEU A 85 14.80 -12.11 6.37
N ILE A 86 15.85 -11.33 6.12
CA ILE A 86 15.74 -9.89 5.82
C ILE A 86 14.98 -9.69 4.51
N ASP A 87 15.34 -10.41 3.44
CA ASP A 87 14.68 -10.33 2.14
C ASP A 87 13.20 -10.69 2.27
N ARG A 88 12.89 -11.74 3.03
CA ARG A 88 11.51 -12.15 3.27
C ARG A 88 10.69 -11.08 4.00
N LEU A 89 11.27 -10.43 5.01
CA LEU A 89 10.61 -9.32 5.71
C LEU A 89 10.38 -8.11 4.79
N HIS A 90 11.34 -7.81 3.90
CA HIS A 90 11.20 -6.75 2.89
C HIS A 90 10.03 -7.04 1.94
N GLU A 91 9.93 -8.26 1.42
CA GLU A 91 8.82 -8.67 0.55
C GLU A 91 7.45 -8.45 1.21
N MET A 92 7.27 -8.95 2.43
CA MET A 92 6.01 -8.83 3.17
C MET A 92 5.64 -7.36 3.42
N GLU A 93 6.63 -6.52 3.71
CA GLU A 93 6.43 -5.09 3.91
C GLU A 93 6.07 -4.36 2.61
N GLN A 94 6.73 -4.70 1.50
CA GLN A 94 6.40 -4.16 0.19
C GLN A 94 4.98 -4.54 -0.25
N GLU A 95 4.58 -5.79 -0.02
CA GLU A 95 3.22 -6.28 -0.28
C GLU A 95 2.20 -5.50 0.56
N ARG A 96 2.45 -5.30 1.86
CA ARG A 96 1.60 -4.50 2.74
C ARG A 96 1.40 -3.09 2.19
N VAL A 97 2.49 -2.40 1.87
CA VAL A 97 2.45 -1.02 1.34
C VAL A 97 1.69 -0.97 0.01
N LYS A 98 1.88 -1.97 -0.86
CA LYS A 98 1.17 -2.07 -2.15
C LYS A 98 -0.33 -2.25 -1.94
N GLN A 99 -0.74 -3.15 -1.06
CA GLN A 99 -2.15 -3.38 -0.71
C GLN A 99 -2.80 -2.12 -0.13
N GLU A 100 -2.12 -1.42 0.78
CA GLU A 100 -2.61 -0.16 1.33
C GLU A 100 -2.79 0.93 0.27
N ARG A 101 -1.86 1.04 -0.69
CA ARG A 101 -1.96 1.98 -1.81
C ARG A 101 -3.15 1.66 -2.70
N MET A 102 -3.32 0.41 -3.11
CA MET A 102 -4.46 -0.04 -3.92
C MET A 102 -5.79 0.26 -3.24
N LEU A 103 -5.91 -0.06 -1.94
CA LEU A 103 -7.11 0.24 -1.17
C LEU A 103 -7.38 1.76 -1.08
N ARG A 104 -6.34 2.58 -0.91
CA ARG A 104 -6.47 4.05 -0.90
C ARG A 104 -6.91 4.58 -2.26
N GLU A 105 -6.39 4.05 -3.36
CA GLU A 105 -6.77 4.42 -4.72
C GLU A 105 -8.23 4.06 -5.01
N GLU A 106 -8.65 2.85 -4.67
CA GLU A 106 -10.04 2.41 -4.80
C GLU A 106 -10.99 3.30 -3.98
N ARG A 107 -10.63 3.60 -2.72
CA ARG A 107 -11.42 4.50 -1.87
C ARG A 107 -11.54 5.91 -2.46
N ARG A 108 -10.45 6.44 -3.04
CA ARG A 108 -10.44 7.75 -3.71
C ARG A 108 -11.30 7.74 -4.97
N ALA A 109 -11.20 6.71 -5.80
CA ALA A 109 -12.03 6.54 -7.00
C ALA A 109 -13.51 6.47 -6.63
N ARG A 110 -13.86 5.67 -5.61
CA ARG A 110 -15.24 5.55 -5.10
C ARG A 110 -15.76 6.87 -4.53
N ALA A 111 -14.95 7.60 -3.76
CA ALA A 111 -15.34 8.91 -3.23
C ALA A 111 -15.57 9.93 -4.36
N ARG A 112 -14.71 9.93 -5.39
CA ARG A 112 -14.87 10.78 -6.58
C ARG A 112 -16.14 10.44 -7.34
N ALA A 113 -16.39 9.15 -7.63
CA ALA A 113 -17.59 8.69 -8.32
C ALA A 113 -18.86 9.10 -7.57
N ARG A 114 -18.90 8.94 -6.24
CA ARG A 114 -20.03 9.38 -5.40
C ARG A 114 -20.26 10.89 -5.49
N ARG A 115 -19.20 11.70 -5.48
CA ARG A 115 -19.30 13.16 -5.63
C ARG A 115 -19.81 13.55 -7.01
N LEU A 116 -19.37 12.86 -8.06
CA LEU A 116 -19.84 13.07 -9.42
C LEU A 116 -21.35 12.77 -9.54
N LYS A 117 -21.78 11.63 -8.99
CA LYS A 117 -23.21 11.25 -8.91
C LYS A 117 -24.04 12.30 -8.17
N LEU A 118 -23.52 12.87 -7.07
CA LEU A 118 -24.19 13.95 -6.34
C LEU A 118 -24.32 15.25 -7.16
N LEU A 119 -23.36 15.52 -8.06
CA LEU A 119 -23.39 16.66 -8.97
C LEU A 119 -24.24 16.40 -10.24
N GLY A 120 -24.96 15.28 -10.30
CA GLY A 120 -25.81 14.92 -11.44
C GLY A 120 -25.04 14.33 -12.63
N PHE A 121 -23.76 14.00 -12.47
CA PHE A 121 -22.96 13.33 -13.49
C PHE A 121 -22.82 11.84 -13.13
N ASP A 122 -23.27 10.96 -14.01
CA ASP A 122 -23.14 9.52 -13.83
C ASP A 122 -21.87 8.99 -14.53
N PRO A 123 -20.81 8.61 -13.77
CA PRO A 123 -19.57 8.10 -14.36
C PRO A 123 -19.70 6.74 -15.04
N ASP A 124 -20.77 5.99 -14.75
CA ASP A 124 -20.96 4.64 -15.28
C ASP A 124 -21.90 4.63 -16.51
N LYS A 125 -22.49 5.78 -16.86
CA LYS A 125 -23.32 5.89 -18.05
C LYS A 125 -22.40 5.89 -19.28
N PRO A 126 -22.52 4.92 -20.21
CA PRO A 126 -21.78 5.00 -21.46
C PRO A 126 -22.12 6.34 -22.10
N GLU A 127 -21.10 7.10 -22.51
CA GLU A 127 -21.33 8.33 -23.26
C GLU A 127 -22.16 7.96 -24.48
N GLU A 128 -23.45 8.36 -24.48
CA GLU A 128 -24.33 8.11 -25.61
C GLU A 128 -23.70 8.80 -26.82
N PRO A 129 -23.22 8.04 -27.83
CA PRO A 129 -22.66 8.64 -29.02
C PRO A 129 -23.83 9.29 -29.76
N GLY A 130 -23.99 10.61 -29.63
CA GLY A 130 -24.96 11.36 -30.42
C GLY A 130 -25.99 12.21 -29.68
N ALA A 131 -25.83 12.51 -28.38
CA ALA A 131 -26.57 13.63 -27.80
C ALA A 131 -25.93 14.95 -28.24
N ASP A 132 -26.31 15.41 -29.43
CA ASP A 132 -25.99 16.72 -30.00
C ASP A 132 -26.28 17.79 -28.94
N ARG A 133 -25.23 18.34 -28.32
CA ARG A 133 -25.36 19.53 -27.48
C ARG A 133 -25.76 20.64 -28.45
N PRO A 134 -26.97 21.22 -28.37
CA PRO A 134 -27.30 22.32 -29.25
C PRO A 134 -26.26 23.41 -29.01
N ARG A 135 -25.51 23.74 -30.08
CA ARG A 135 -24.58 24.87 -30.09
C ARG A 135 -25.39 26.07 -29.63
N GLN A 136 -25.09 26.59 -28.44
CA GLN A 136 -25.64 27.87 -28.02
C GLN A 136 -24.96 28.92 -28.88
N ASP A 137 -25.67 29.41 -29.90
CA ASP A 137 -25.24 30.53 -30.71
C ASP A 137 -25.15 31.79 -29.81
N PRO A 138 -23.98 32.43 -29.66
CA PRO A 138 -23.82 33.57 -28.74
C PRO A 138 -24.47 34.88 -29.22
N HIS A 139 -25.21 34.87 -30.33
CA HIS A 139 -25.67 36.09 -30.99
C HIS A 139 -27.17 36.06 -31.30
N GLY A 140 -28.00 36.05 -30.25
CA GLY A 140 -29.41 36.43 -30.32
C GLY A 140 -29.62 37.76 -29.60
N GLY A 141 -29.55 38.88 -30.33
CA GLY A 141 -29.90 40.20 -29.80
C GLY A 141 -31.37 40.28 -29.35
N PRO A 142 -31.73 41.17 -28.41
CA PRO A 142 -33.06 41.19 -27.82
C PRO A 142 -34.13 41.71 -28.79
N PRO A 143 -35.40 41.24 -28.67
CA PRO A 143 -36.46 41.63 -29.57
C PRO A 143 -36.97 43.04 -29.24
N GLY A 144 -36.74 43.99 -30.16
CA GLY A 144 -37.29 45.34 -30.11
C GLY A 144 -38.78 45.37 -30.43
N ARG A 145 -39.55 46.05 -29.58
CA ARG A 145 -41.02 46.15 -29.57
C ARG A 145 -41.63 46.66 -30.88
N ARG A 146 -42.78 46.07 -31.23
CA ARG A 146 -43.72 46.54 -32.25
C ARG A 146 -44.73 47.51 -31.60
N GLY A 147 -45.04 48.64 -32.26
CA GLY A 147 -46.29 49.39 -31.99
C GLY A 147 -46.30 50.91 -32.23
N GLN A 148 -46.59 51.32 -33.47
CA GLN A 148 -47.57 52.34 -33.93
C GLN A 148 -47.59 53.78 -33.37
N ALA A 149 -47.51 54.76 -34.29
CA ALA A 149 -48.39 55.94 -34.50
C ALA A 149 -47.66 56.91 -35.48
N ALA A 150 -48.10 57.11 -36.72
CA ALA A 150 -49.22 57.96 -37.20
C ALA A 150 -48.76 59.39 -37.58
N GLY A 151 -48.83 59.68 -38.90
CA GLY A 151 -48.93 61.00 -39.55
C GLY A 151 -47.74 61.93 -39.43
N ASP A 152 -47.53 62.94 -40.26
CA ASP A 152 -48.01 63.37 -41.57
C ASP A 152 -47.09 64.60 -41.88
N GLU A 153 -46.99 65.02 -43.14
CA GLU A 153 -46.45 66.34 -43.55
C GLU A 153 -44.91 66.54 -43.32
N THR A 154 -44.10 67.31 -44.05
CA THR A 154 -44.12 68.18 -45.25
C THR A 154 -42.64 68.47 -45.54
N GLU A 155 -42.19 68.40 -46.80
CA GLU A 155 -41.67 69.52 -47.60
C GLU A 155 -40.41 70.29 -47.12
N GLN A 156 -39.46 70.37 -48.06
CA GLN A 156 -38.52 71.46 -48.36
C GLN A 156 -37.34 71.77 -47.42
N LYS A 157 -36.14 71.85 -48.04
CA LYS A 157 -35.33 73.07 -48.25
C LYS A 157 -33.83 72.72 -48.23
N THR A 158 -33.24 72.55 -49.43
CA THR A 158 -32.20 73.41 -50.04
C THR A 158 -30.78 73.04 -49.64
#